data_AF-A0A068UEG1-F1
#
_entry.id   AF-A0A068UEG1-F1
#
_cell.length_a   1.000
_cell.length_b   1.000
_cell.length_c   1.000
_cell.angle_alpha   90.00
_cell.angle_beta   90.00
_cell.angle_gamma   90.00
#
_symmetry.space_group_name_H-M   'P 1'
#
loop_
_entity.id
_entity.type
_entity.pdbx_description
1 polymer ?
#
loop_
_entity_poly.entity_id
_entity_poly.type
_entity_poly.pdbx_seq_one_letter_code
_entity_poly.pdbx_strand_id
1 'polypeptide(L)'
;MIDYALSVGRSQKSDESISQGLLVLEQCHSTQAADDDSKGMVLLAMSTLLYERGNFAEAFEKLQSIQDLSSSSIAIRVAATEALVGIHLELDEARPQRTICNCYDDASSVLTNIWYNLMDAIKLDIGGGSGFDVLEARAKALKGLLELVRGNLQTAQDDLLVAQDTEACTGNVALSYGEYLHGMRKLPIAKELYQKVIQQLSERDFNDLHNIGACNMSKDEVYLAATCALGQLEAHLGNFGDAEEILTAALKKAEQHFGSNHPKVGVILTCIALMYRLKATTEGSSSLLIQEGLYRKAIELLRAPPLDSDGAEGKVYRREMVALARGGYAEILCVQQNRKAEGEKMRRWAEAVWKNRRLSLAEVLDISENSTKVPVIDARICRSV
;
A
#
# COMPACT_ATOMS: atom_id res chain seq x y z
N MET A 1 1.29 -24.27 12.18
CA MET A 1 1.75 -24.70 10.84
C MET A 1 1.84 -23.53 9.87
N ILE A 2 0.82 -22.67 9.77
CA ILE A 2 0.85 -21.48 8.91
C ILE A 2 2.04 -20.56 9.25
N ASP A 3 2.21 -20.18 10.52
CA ASP A 3 3.33 -19.31 10.93
C ASP A 3 4.70 -19.94 10.66
N TYR A 4 4.80 -21.26 10.83
CA TYR A 4 6.00 -22.00 10.47
C TYR A 4 6.29 -21.87 8.97
N ALA A 5 5.29 -22.12 8.10
CA ALA A 5 5.46 -22.00 6.66
C ALA A 5 5.82 -20.56 6.22
N LEU A 6 5.20 -19.54 6.82
CA LEU A 6 5.56 -18.14 6.60
C LEU A 6 7.00 -17.83 7.02
N SER A 7 7.42 -18.31 8.20
CA SER A 7 8.80 -18.14 8.68
C SER A 7 9.83 -18.84 7.79
N VAL A 8 9.51 -20.04 7.29
CA VAL A 8 10.34 -20.76 6.31
C VAL A 8 10.42 -19.96 5.02
N GLY A 9 9.28 -19.49 4.52
CA GLY A 9 9.17 -18.62 3.34
C GLY A 9 10.10 -17.41 3.40
N ARG A 10 10.14 -16.75 4.57
CA ARG A 10 10.88 -15.51 4.81
C ARG A 10 12.31 -15.71 5.32
N SER A 11 12.74 -16.93 5.58
CA SER A 11 14.03 -17.23 6.25
C SER A 11 15.25 -16.76 5.46
N GLN A 12 15.28 -17.02 4.14
CA GLN A 12 16.37 -16.61 3.25
C GLN A 12 15.97 -15.49 2.29
N LYS A 13 14.67 -15.13 2.26
CA LYS A 13 14.10 -14.10 1.37
C LYS A 13 14.49 -14.32 -0.10
N SER A 14 14.60 -15.61 -0.46
CA SER A 14 14.93 -16.06 -1.79
C SER A 14 13.69 -16.68 -2.43
N ASP A 15 13.70 -16.76 -3.74
CA ASP A 15 12.62 -17.40 -4.50
C ASP A 15 12.44 -18.88 -4.09
N GLU A 16 13.55 -19.53 -3.70
CA GLU A 16 13.59 -20.89 -3.20
C GLU A 16 12.95 -21.03 -1.81
N SER A 17 13.25 -20.13 -0.87
CA SER A 17 12.67 -20.19 0.48
C SER A 17 11.16 -19.96 0.44
N ILE A 18 10.71 -18.99 -0.36
CA ILE A 18 9.27 -18.74 -0.59
C ILE A 18 8.60 -20.00 -1.18
N SER A 19 9.22 -20.63 -2.17
CA SER A 19 8.70 -21.87 -2.77
C SER A 19 8.59 -23.01 -1.75
N GLN A 20 9.56 -23.16 -0.84
CA GLN A 20 9.49 -24.14 0.25
C GLN A 20 8.33 -23.83 1.23
N GLY A 21 8.14 -22.57 1.60
CA GLY A 21 7.01 -22.15 2.44
C GLY A 21 5.67 -22.46 1.78
N LEU A 22 5.54 -22.20 0.47
CA LEU A 22 4.34 -22.52 -0.31
C LEU A 22 4.06 -24.02 -0.35
N LEU A 23 5.07 -24.87 -0.56
CA LEU A 23 4.91 -26.33 -0.54
C LEU A 23 4.37 -26.83 0.80
N VAL A 24 4.84 -26.28 1.92
CA VAL A 24 4.33 -26.62 3.26
C VAL A 24 2.86 -26.22 3.38
N LEU A 25 2.46 -25.05 2.87
CA LEU A 25 1.06 -24.61 2.87
C LEU A 25 0.17 -25.46 1.95
N GLU A 26 0.64 -25.85 0.77
CA GLU A 26 -0.06 -26.76 -0.15
C GLU A 26 -0.26 -28.14 0.48
N GLN A 27 0.75 -28.64 1.19
CA GLN A 27 0.63 -29.88 1.95
C GLN A 27 -0.39 -29.73 3.08
N CYS A 28 -0.40 -28.60 3.80
CA CYS A 28 -1.42 -28.31 4.81
C CYS A 28 -2.82 -28.29 4.19
N HIS A 29 -2.98 -27.64 3.04
CA HIS A 29 -4.25 -27.55 2.32
C HIS A 29 -4.78 -28.92 1.86
N SER A 30 -3.89 -29.77 1.34
CA SER A 30 -4.25 -31.12 0.85
C SER A 30 -4.49 -32.16 1.94
N THR A 31 -3.83 -32.02 3.10
CA THR A 31 -3.95 -32.98 4.21
C THR A 31 -5.05 -32.63 5.21
N GLN A 32 -5.47 -31.36 5.27
CA GLN A 32 -6.54 -30.92 6.14
C GLN A 32 -7.93 -31.31 5.59
N ALA A 33 -8.57 -32.29 6.24
CA ALA A 33 -10.03 -32.42 6.26
C ALA A 33 -10.67 -31.36 7.19
N ALA A 34 -10.11 -30.16 7.21
CA ALA A 34 -10.51 -29.09 8.12
C ALA A 34 -11.66 -28.26 7.53
N ASP A 35 -12.36 -27.58 8.43
CA ASP A 35 -13.40 -26.60 8.16
C ASP A 35 -12.95 -25.51 7.16
N ASP A 36 -13.92 -24.84 6.52
CA ASP A 36 -13.65 -23.83 5.50
C ASP A 36 -12.83 -22.65 6.05
N ASP A 37 -12.87 -22.38 7.36
CA ASP A 37 -12.04 -21.37 8.03
C ASP A 37 -10.55 -21.71 8.00
N SER A 38 -10.18 -22.93 8.36
CA SER A 38 -8.79 -23.38 8.32
C SER A 38 -8.24 -23.32 6.88
N LYS A 39 -9.05 -23.73 5.89
CA LYS A 39 -8.69 -23.62 4.47
C LYS A 39 -8.51 -22.17 4.06
N GLY A 40 -9.42 -21.29 4.45
CA GLY A 40 -9.34 -19.86 4.18
C GLY A 40 -8.08 -19.22 4.74
N MET A 41 -7.68 -19.56 5.97
CA MET A 41 -6.44 -19.08 6.58
C MET A 41 -5.19 -19.55 5.83
N VAL A 42 -5.16 -20.82 5.38
CA VAL A 42 -4.06 -21.32 4.55
C VAL A 42 -4.00 -20.58 3.21
N LEU A 43 -5.14 -20.32 2.56
CA LEU A 43 -5.21 -19.57 1.31
C LEU A 43 -4.74 -18.11 1.47
N LEU A 44 -5.09 -17.43 2.57
CA LEU A 44 -4.57 -16.09 2.90
C LEU A 44 -3.05 -16.08 3.10
N ALA A 45 -2.51 -17.13 3.73
CA ALA A 45 -1.06 -17.26 3.91
C ALA A 45 -0.35 -17.53 2.57
N MET A 46 -0.92 -18.39 1.72
CA MET A 46 -0.39 -18.66 0.39
C MET A 46 -0.40 -17.40 -0.48
N SER A 47 -1.52 -16.65 -0.48
CA SER A 47 -1.62 -15.41 -1.24
C SER A 47 -0.59 -14.37 -0.78
N THR A 48 -0.31 -14.30 0.53
CA THR A 48 0.70 -13.39 1.09
C THR A 48 2.10 -13.72 0.59
N LEU A 49 2.53 -14.99 0.62
CA LEU A 49 3.83 -15.40 0.09
C LEU A 49 3.94 -15.19 -1.43
N LEU A 50 2.86 -15.47 -2.18
CA LEU A 50 2.81 -15.23 -3.63
C LEU A 50 2.90 -13.73 -3.96
N TYR A 51 2.24 -12.88 -3.16
CA TYR A 51 2.35 -11.42 -3.26
C TYR A 51 3.79 -10.94 -2.97
N GLU A 52 4.44 -11.42 -1.92
CA GLU A 52 5.84 -11.09 -1.58
C GLU A 52 6.81 -11.52 -2.69
N ARG A 53 6.51 -12.61 -3.40
CA ARG A 53 7.25 -13.06 -4.58
C ARG A 53 7.03 -12.18 -5.82
N GLY A 54 5.97 -11.38 -5.83
CA GLY A 54 5.51 -10.60 -6.99
C GLY A 54 4.65 -11.38 -7.98
N ASN A 55 4.17 -12.58 -7.62
CA ASN A 55 3.23 -13.36 -8.42
C ASN A 55 1.78 -13.02 -8.07
N PHE A 56 1.34 -11.84 -8.53
CA PHE A 56 0.02 -11.31 -8.21
C PHE A 56 -1.13 -12.13 -8.79
N ALA A 57 -0.93 -12.81 -9.93
CA ALA A 57 -1.99 -13.58 -10.59
C ALA A 57 -2.41 -14.78 -9.74
N GLU A 58 -1.46 -15.59 -9.28
CA GLU A 58 -1.76 -16.73 -8.40
C GLU A 58 -2.24 -16.25 -7.03
N ALA A 59 -1.66 -15.17 -6.48
CA ALA A 59 -2.14 -14.59 -5.22
C ALA A 59 -3.62 -14.21 -5.32
N PHE A 60 -4.02 -13.62 -6.44
CA PHE A 60 -5.39 -13.23 -6.73
C PHE A 60 -6.32 -14.44 -6.82
N GLU A 61 -5.92 -15.49 -7.54
CA GLU A 61 -6.68 -16.75 -7.64
C GLU A 61 -6.92 -17.38 -6.26
N LYS A 62 -5.90 -17.41 -5.38
CA LYS A 62 -6.08 -17.92 -4.01
C LYS A 62 -7.07 -17.08 -3.22
N LEU A 63 -7.01 -15.75 -3.32
CA LEU A 63 -7.95 -14.87 -2.65
C LEU A 63 -9.39 -14.99 -3.19
N GLN A 64 -9.56 -15.18 -4.49
CA GLN A 64 -10.88 -15.43 -5.10
C GLN A 64 -11.46 -16.76 -4.63
N SER A 65 -10.63 -17.82 -4.53
CA SER A 65 -11.10 -19.12 -4.05
C SER A 65 -11.67 -19.10 -2.63
N ILE A 66 -11.28 -18.11 -1.81
CA ILE A 66 -11.86 -17.87 -0.48
C ILE A 66 -13.31 -17.36 -0.58
N GLN A 67 -13.62 -16.53 -1.59
CA GLN A 67 -14.97 -16.01 -1.81
C GLN A 67 -15.95 -17.12 -2.23
N ASP A 68 -15.44 -18.18 -2.87
CA ASP A 68 -16.22 -19.34 -3.28
C ASP A 68 -16.44 -20.35 -2.13
N LEU A 69 -15.80 -20.17 -0.97
CA LEU A 69 -15.99 -21.06 0.19
C LEU A 69 -17.38 -20.85 0.81
N SER A 70 -18.11 -21.95 0.95
CA SER A 70 -19.52 -21.93 1.35
C SER A 70 -19.74 -21.55 2.83
N SER A 71 -18.81 -21.90 3.72
CA SER A 71 -18.98 -21.71 5.16
C SER A 71 -17.84 -20.96 5.85
N SER A 72 -17.00 -20.26 5.09
CA SER A 72 -15.93 -19.44 5.69
C SER A 72 -16.52 -18.25 6.46
N SER A 73 -15.94 -17.97 7.62
CA SER A 73 -16.24 -16.83 8.49
C SER A 73 -16.13 -15.51 7.73
N ILE A 74 -16.97 -14.56 8.14
CA ILE A 74 -16.98 -13.23 7.54
C ILE A 74 -15.64 -12.49 7.71
N ALA A 75 -14.90 -12.76 8.78
CA ALA A 75 -13.57 -12.17 9.02
C ALA A 75 -12.54 -12.55 7.94
N ILE A 76 -12.51 -13.83 7.55
CA ILE A 76 -11.62 -14.33 6.48
C ILE A 76 -12.03 -13.73 5.13
N ARG A 77 -13.33 -13.63 4.85
CA ARG A 77 -13.85 -13.00 3.63
C ARG A 77 -13.54 -11.50 3.55
N VAL A 78 -13.64 -10.77 4.68
CA VAL A 78 -13.23 -9.36 4.78
C VAL A 78 -11.74 -9.22 4.47
N ALA A 79 -10.90 -10.02 5.10
CA ALA A 79 -9.45 -9.96 4.90
C ALA A 79 -9.03 -10.31 3.47
N ALA A 80 -9.68 -11.31 2.86
CA ALA A 80 -9.46 -11.66 1.46
C ALA A 80 -9.87 -10.49 0.54
N THR A 81 -11.01 -9.87 0.82
CA THR A 81 -11.52 -8.73 0.04
C THR A 81 -10.61 -7.50 0.14
N GLU A 82 -10.15 -7.15 1.34
CA GLU A 82 -9.18 -6.07 1.54
C GLU A 82 -7.90 -6.33 0.76
N ALA A 83 -7.36 -7.55 0.79
CA ALA A 83 -6.16 -7.92 0.05
C ALA A 83 -6.39 -7.87 -1.48
N LEU A 84 -7.55 -8.31 -1.98
CA LEU A 84 -7.92 -8.21 -3.40
C LEU A 84 -7.93 -6.75 -3.86
N VAL A 85 -8.65 -5.90 -3.11
CA VAL A 85 -8.75 -4.47 -3.41
C VAL A 85 -7.38 -3.79 -3.31
N GLY A 86 -6.61 -4.12 -2.27
CA GLY A 86 -5.26 -3.61 -2.07
C GLY A 86 -4.33 -3.92 -3.23
N ILE A 87 -4.32 -5.18 -3.71
CA ILE A 87 -3.51 -5.57 -4.88
C ILE A 87 -3.97 -4.81 -6.12
N HIS A 88 -5.28 -4.71 -6.37
CA HIS A 88 -5.78 -3.95 -7.51
C HIS A 88 -5.35 -2.48 -7.48
N LEU A 89 -5.41 -1.84 -6.31
CA LEU A 89 -4.94 -0.47 -6.12
C LEU A 89 -3.44 -0.35 -6.44
N GLU A 90 -2.61 -1.31 -6.02
CA GLU A 90 -1.17 -1.30 -6.26
C GLU A 90 -0.78 -1.51 -7.73
N LEU A 91 -1.50 -2.37 -8.45
CA LEU A 91 -1.19 -2.68 -9.85
C LEU A 91 -1.75 -1.64 -10.83
N ASP A 92 -2.69 -0.79 -10.39
CA ASP A 92 -3.42 0.15 -11.27
C ASP A 92 -4.07 -0.59 -12.47
N GLU A 93 -4.41 -1.87 -12.28
CA GLU A 93 -5.01 -2.73 -13.29
C GLU A 93 -6.52 -2.90 -13.07
N ALA A 94 -7.31 -2.36 -14.00
CA ALA A 94 -8.47 -3.08 -14.51
C ALA A 94 -7.93 -4.20 -15.40
N ARG A 95 -7.96 -5.46 -14.98
CA ARG A 95 -7.84 -6.53 -15.97
C ARG A 95 -9.22 -7.13 -16.23
N PRO A 96 -9.80 -6.89 -17.41
CA PRO A 96 -10.78 -7.78 -17.99
C PRO A 96 -10.00 -8.86 -18.74
N GLN A 97 -9.47 -9.88 -18.06
CA GLN A 97 -8.92 -11.03 -18.76
C GLN A 97 -10.02 -12.02 -19.15
N ARG A 98 -11.16 -11.51 -19.64
CA ARG A 98 -12.15 -12.22 -20.47
C ARG A 98 -13.34 -11.38 -20.97
N THR A 99 -13.19 -10.10 -21.32
CA THR A 99 -14.25 -9.45 -22.12
C THR A 99 -13.75 -8.28 -22.93
N ILE A 100 -14.20 -8.24 -24.18
CA ILE A 100 -14.03 -7.16 -25.15
C ILE A 100 -14.85 -5.97 -24.64
N CYS A 101 -14.28 -5.08 -23.84
CA CYS A 101 -14.85 -3.76 -23.64
C CYS A 101 -13.77 -2.72 -23.27
N ASN A 102 -13.59 -1.73 -24.13
CA ASN A 102 -12.68 -0.60 -23.94
C ASN A 102 -13.36 0.51 -23.11
N CYS A 103 -13.54 0.29 -21.81
CA CYS A 103 -13.90 1.37 -20.88
C CYS A 103 -13.01 1.33 -19.65
N TYR A 104 -12.30 2.44 -19.41
CA TYR A 104 -11.43 2.67 -18.24
C TYR A 104 -12.20 2.68 -16.89
N ASP A 105 -13.55 2.60 -16.93
CA ASP A 105 -14.46 2.53 -15.78
C ASP A 105 -14.61 1.12 -15.17
N ASP A 106 -13.99 0.10 -15.75
CA ASP A 106 -14.21 -1.30 -15.35
C ASP A 106 -13.53 -1.69 -14.01
N ALA A 107 -12.32 -1.21 -13.70
CA ALA A 107 -11.70 -1.50 -12.37
C ALA A 107 -12.48 -0.86 -11.22
N SER A 108 -12.91 0.38 -11.42
CA SER A 108 -13.60 1.17 -10.40
C SER A 108 -14.94 0.54 -10.05
N SER A 109 -15.69 0.09 -11.06
CA SER A 109 -16.96 -0.62 -10.88
C SER A 109 -16.77 -2.03 -10.32
N VAL A 110 -15.74 -2.78 -10.74
CA VAL A 110 -15.40 -4.09 -10.18
C VAL A 110 -15.08 -4.01 -8.70
N LEU A 111 -14.22 -3.07 -8.28
CA LEU A 111 -13.85 -2.89 -6.86
C LEU A 111 -15.04 -2.46 -6.01
N THR A 112 -15.89 -1.59 -6.56
CA THR A 112 -17.12 -1.16 -5.90
C THR A 112 -18.13 -2.31 -5.78
N ASN A 113 -18.27 -3.16 -6.78
CA ASN A 113 -19.12 -4.36 -6.73
C ASN A 113 -18.61 -5.39 -5.71
N ILE A 114 -17.30 -5.65 -5.69
CA ILE A 114 -16.67 -6.53 -4.68
C ILE A 114 -16.99 -6.02 -3.26
N TRP A 115 -16.90 -4.70 -3.06
CA TRP A 115 -17.25 -4.08 -1.78
C TRP A 115 -18.73 -4.23 -1.42
N TYR A 116 -19.65 -3.98 -2.35
CA TYR A 116 -21.09 -4.14 -2.09
C TYR A 116 -21.45 -5.59 -1.75
N ASN A 117 -20.89 -6.56 -2.46
CA ASN A 117 -21.08 -7.97 -2.16
C ASN A 117 -20.59 -8.33 -0.74
N LEU A 118 -19.45 -7.80 -0.33
CA LEU A 118 -18.95 -7.96 1.04
C LEU A 118 -19.91 -7.35 2.05
N MET A 119 -20.39 -6.13 1.80
CA MET A 119 -21.28 -5.43 2.72
C MET A 119 -22.63 -6.15 2.88
N ASP A 120 -23.17 -6.71 1.80
CA ASP A 120 -24.39 -7.51 1.86
C ASP A 120 -24.16 -8.84 2.59
N ALA A 121 -23.01 -9.48 2.41
CA ALA A 121 -22.63 -10.67 3.17
C ALA A 121 -22.50 -10.37 4.68
N ILE A 122 -21.88 -9.23 5.04
CA ILE A 122 -21.81 -8.75 6.42
C ILE A 122 -23.23 -8.58 6.98
N LYS A 123 -24.12 -7.88 6.29
CA LYS A 123 -25.50 -7.65 6.75
C LYS A 123 -26.34 -8.92 6.91
N LEU A 124 -26.17 -9.90 6.02
CA LEU A 124 -26.91 -11.16 6.06
C LEU A 124 -26.51 -12.07 7.23
N ASP A 125 -25.24 -12.05 7.61
CA ASP A 125 -24.71 -12.82 8.75
C ASP A 125 -25.03 -12.14 10.10
N ILE A 126 -25.25 -10.81 10.09
CA ILE A 126 -25.62 -10.01 11.27
C ILE A 126 -27.11 -10.22 11.60
N GLY A 127 -27.38 -11.26 12.37
CA GLY A 127 -28.58 -11.36 13.20
C GLY A 127 -28.61 -10.35 14.37
N GLY A 128 -28.22 -9.08 14.17
CA GLY A 128 -28.33 -7.99 15.16
C GLY A 128 -27.42 -8.09 16.40
N GLY A 129 -26.25 -8.72 16.33
CA GLY A 129 -25.31 -8.86 17.46
C GLY A 129 -24.11 -7.91 17.42
N SER A 130 -23.65 -7.46 18.60
CA SER A 130 -22.61 -6.43 18.84
C SER A 130 -21.14 -6.89 18.65
N GLY A 131 -20.89 -7.96 17.91
CA GLY A 131 -19.54 -8.56 17.75
C GLY A 131 -18.82 -8.19 16.46
N PHE A 132 -19.48 -7.51 15.52
CA PHE A 132 -19.00 -7.32 14.15
C PHE A 132 -18.75 -5.85 13.75
N ASP A 133 -18.85 -4.91 14.69
CA ASP A 133 -18.56 -3.47 14.46
C ASP A 133 -17.16 -3.26 13.88
N VAL A 134 -16.19 -4.11 14.28
CA VAL A 134 -14.81 -4.11 13.76
C VAL A 134 -14.76 -4.45 12.27
N LEU A 135 -15.50 -5.47 11.84
CA LEU A 135 -15.51 -5.89 10.43
C LEU A 135 -16.27 -4.92 9.54
N GLU A 136 -17.36 -4.33 10.04
CA GLU A 136 -18.07 -3.28 9.32
C GLU A 136 -17.21 -2.03 9.16
N ALA A 137 -16.49 -1.61 10.22
CA ALA A 137 -15.56 -0.49 10.17
C ALA A 137 -14.42 -0.73 9.16
N ARG A 138 -13.88 -1.96 9.11
CA ARG A 138 -12.90 -2.40 8.12
C ARG A 138 -13.43 -2.28 6.68
N ALA A 139 -14.63 -2.80 6.42
CA ALA A 139 -15.25 -2.66 5.11
C ALA A 139 -15.47 -1.19 4.74
N LYS A 140 -15.98 -0.36 5.65
CA LYS A 140 -16.16 1.09 5.41
C LYS A 140 -14.83 1.80 5.15
N ALA A 141 -13.77 1.48 5.90
CA ALA A 141 -12.45 2.04 5.70
C ALA A 141 -11.84 1.67 4.34
N LEU A 142 -12.11 0.45 3.85
CA LEU A 142 -11.72 0.05 2.50
C LEU A 142 -12.37 0.92 1.43
N LYS A 143 -13.67 1.24 1.59
CA LYS A 143 -14.37 2.17 0.70
C LYS A 143 -13.84 3.60 0.83
N GLY A 144 -13.56 4.05 2.05
CA GLY A 144 -12.89 5.31 2.30
C GLY A 144 -11.57 5.42 1.55
N LEU A 145 -10.71 4.39 1.63
CA LEU A 145 -9.44 4.33 0.90
C LEU A 145 -9.63 4.37 -0.63
N LEU A 146 -10.62 3.66 -1.17
CA LEU A 146 -10.97 3.74 -2.60
C LEU A 146 -11.33 5.18 -3.01
N GLU A 147 -12.13 5.87 -2.21
CA GLU A 147 -12.54 7.25 -2.48
C GLU A 147 -11.37 8.23 -2.33
N LEU A 148 -10.45 8.02 -1.38
CA LEU A 148 -9.21 8.79 -1.26
C LEU A 148 -8.36 8.69 -2.53
N VAL A 149 -8.14 7.47 -3.03
CA VAL A 149 -7.39 7.25 -4.28
C VAL A 149 -8.10 7.88 -5.49
N ARG A 150 -9.44 7.91 -5.49
CA ARG A 150 -10.23 8.59 -6.53
C ARG A 150 -10.17 10.13 -6.42
N GLY A 151 -9.70 10.66 -5.30
CA GLY A 151 -9.66 12.09 -5.01
C GLY A 151 -10.96 12.65 -4.44
N ASN A 152 -11.93 11.80 -4.08
CA ASN A 152 -13.23 12.20 -3.56
C ASN A 152 -13.20 12.34 -2.04
N LEU A 153 -12.66 13.46 -1.55
CA LEU A 153 -12.43 13.68 -0.12
C LEU A 153 -13.72 13.72 0.72
N GLN A 154 -14.83 14.19 0.17
CA GLN A 154 -16.10 14.31 0.90
C GLN A 154 -16.75 12.94 1.16
N THR A 155 -16.79 12.07 0.16
CA THR A 155 -17.31 10.70 0.32
C THR A 155 -16.38 9.86 1.19
N ALA A 156 -15.06 10.02 1.01
CA ALA A 156 -14.08 9.39 1.89
C ALA A 156 -14.27 9.81 3.35
N GLN A 157 -14.57 11.10 3.60
CA GLN A 157 -14.87 11.59 4.94
C GLN A 157 -16.07 10.86 5.54
N ASP A 158 -17.19 10.80 4.83
CA ASP A 158 -18.43 10.22 5.35
C ASP A 158 -18.27 8.72 5.66
N ASP A 159 -17.54 7.99 4.80
CA ASP A 159 -17.29 6.56 4.99
C ASP A 159 -16.26 6.29 6.12
N LEU A 160 -15.25 7.15 6.31
CA LEU A 160 -14.23 7.00 7.34
C LEU A 160 -14.66 7.53 8.72
N LEU A 161 -15.55 8.51 8.80
CA LEU A 161 -16.01 9.10 10.08
C LEU A 161 -16.75 8.08 10.95
N VAL A 162 -17.49 7.16 10.32
CA VAL A 162 -18.23 6.11 11.03
C VAL A 162 -17.29 5.16 11.77
N ALA A 163 -15.99 5.14 11.43
CA ALA A 163 -14.98 4.36 12.12
C ALA A 163 -14.33 5.09 13.32
N GLN A 164 -14.64 6.36 13.60
CA GLN A 164 -14.03 7.11 14.71
C GLN A 164 -14.55 6.71 16.09
N ASP A 165 -15.84 6.35 16.20
CA ASP A 165 -16.54 6.24 17.49
C ASP A 165 -16.47 4.84 18.12
N THR A 166 -15.65 3.94 17.58
CA THR A 166 -15.63 2.52 17.97
C THR A 166 -14.23 2.08 18.42
N GLU A 167 -14.18 1.09 19.34
CA GLU A 167 -12.96 0.34 19.67
C GLU A 167 -12.32 -0.32 18.43
N ALA A 168 -13.04 -0.36 17.30
CA ALA A 168 -12.65 -0.86 15.99
C ALA A 168 -11.66 0.01 15.19
N CYS A 169 -11.33 1.22 15.66
CA CYS A 169 -10.33 2.07 14.98
C CYS A 169 -8.90 1.54 15.26
N THR A 170 -8.57 0.43 14.61
CA THR A 170 -7.31 -0.31 14.72
C THR A 170 -6.75 -0.67 13.33
N GLY A 171 -5.44 -0.92 13.25
CA GLY A 171 -4.79 -1.45 12.05
C GLY A 171 -5.07 -0.66 10.76
N ASN A 172 -5.64 -1.32 9.76
CA ASN A 172 -5.94 -0.74 8.44
C ASN A 172 -6.89 0.46 8.50
N VAL A 173 -7.88 0.40 9.39
CA VAL A 173 -8.92 1.44 9.55
C VAL A 173 -8.28 2.74 10.01
N ALA A 174 -7.54 2.67 11.12
CA ALA A 174 -6.87 3.81 11.71
C ALA A 174 -5.78 4.38 10.77
N LEU A 175 -5.08 3.54 10.01
CA LEU A 175 -4.11 4.00 9.01
C LEU A 175 -4.77 4.80 7.89
N SER A 176 -5.81 4.26 7.24
CA SER A 176 -6.51 4.97 6.15
C SER A 176 -7.17 6.27 6.64
N TYR A 177 -7.68 6.28 7.87
CA TYR A 177 -8.22 7.51 8.47
C TYR A 177 -7.12 8.53 8.82
N GLY A 178 -5.98 8.07 9.32
CA GLY A 178 -4.80 8.90 9.55
C GLY A 178 -4.30 9.56 8.26
N GLU A 179 -4.25 8.80 7.16
CA GLU A 179 -3.85 9.30 5.83
C GLU A 179 -4.81 10.37 5.29
N TYR A 180 -6.12 10.16 5.47
CA TYR A 180 -7.12 11.19 5.18
C TYR A 180 -6.87 12.48 5.97
N LEU A 181 -6.71 12.36 7.29
CA LEU A 181 -6.47 13.53 8.16
C LEU A 181 -5.15 14.22 7.85
N HIS A 182 -4.11 13.46 7.51
CA HIS A 182 -2.81 13.96 7.08
C HIS A 182 -2.93 14.74 5.77
N GLY A 183 -3.64 14.20 4.78
CA GLY A 183 -3.94 14.90 3.53
C GLY A 183 -4.73 16.19 3.72
N MET A 184 -5.59 16.23 4.74
CA MET A 184 -6.38 17.39 5.17
C MET A 184 -5.64 18.35 6.12
N ARG A 185 -4.32 18.19 6.32
CA ARG A 185 -3.48 19.01 7.22
C ARG A 185 -3.88 18.95 8.71
N LYS A 186 -4.70 17.99 9.13
CA LYS A 186 -5.01 17.73 10.55
C LYS A 186 -3.90 16.90 11.20
N LEU A 187 -2.66 17.40 11.11
CA LEU A 187 -1.43 16.68 11.45
C LEU A 187 -1.35 16.18 12.90
N PRO A 188 -1.80 16.92 13.94
CA PRO A 188 -1.72 16.42 15.31
C PRO A 188 -2.54 15.14 15.54
N ILE A 189 -3.76 15.08 14.98
CA ILE A 189 -4.65 13.92 15.10
C ILE A 189 -4.12 12.75 14.27
N ALA A 190 -3.64 13.02 13.05
CA ALA A 190 -3.03 11.99 12.21
C ALA A 190 -1.79 11.35 12.88
N LYS A 191 -0.96 12.16 13.55
CA LYS A 191 0.21 11.68 14.30
C LYS A 191 -0.19 10.70 15.41
N GLU A 192 -1.19 11.06 16.21
CA GLU A 192 -1.71 10.21 17.29
C GLU A 192 -2.20 8.86 16.73
N LEU A 193 -2.93 8.87 15.61
CA LEU A 193 -3.43 7.66 14.97
C LEU A 193 -2.29 6.76 14.47
N TYR A 194 -1.28 7.33 13.79
CA TYR A 194 -0.14 6.53 13.31
C TYR A 194 0.64 5.92 14.48
N GLN A 195 0.89 6.69 15.54
CA GLN A 195 1.55 6.19 16.74
C GLN A 195 0.74 5.06 17.42
N LYS A 196 -0.59 5.23 17.51
CA LYS A 196 -1.50 4.20 18.02
C LYS A 196 -1.42 2.92 17.20
N VAL A 197 -1.47 3.00 15.87
CA VAL A 197 -1.34 1.83 14.98
C VAL A 197 -0.01 1.13 15.18
N ILE A 198 1.10 1.88 15.23
CA ILE A 198 2.44 1.31 15.42
C ILE A 198 2.54 0.60 16.78
N GLN A 199 2.00 1.21 17.85
CA GLN A 199 1.99 0.62 19.18
C GLN A 199 1.17 -0.67 19.22
N GLN A 200 -0.08 -0.63 18.75
CA GLN A 200 -0.99 -1.79 18.72
C GLN A 200 -0.40 -2.95 17.92
N LEU A 201 0.21 -2.67 16.76
CA LEU A 201 0.79 -3.72 15.93
C LEU A 201 2.18 -4.18 16.41
N SER A 202 2.83 -3.43 17.30
CA SER A 202 4.04 -3.89 18.00
C SER A 202 3.71 -4.88 19.12
N GLU A 203 2.52 -4.77 19.70
CA GLU A 203 2.01 -5.68 20.71
C GLU A 203 1.65 -7.04 20.06
N ARG A 204 2.08 -8.10 20.74
CA ARG A 204 2.11 -9.48 20.24
C ARG A 204 0.80 -10.22 20.54
N ASP A 205 -0.34 -9.60 20.30
CA ASP A 205 -1.61 -10.33 20.33
C ASP A 205 -1.79 -11.06 18.99
N PHE A 206 -1.66 -12.38 19.05
CA PHE A 206 -1.45 -13.26 17.90
C PHE A 206 -2.74 -13.86 17.32
N ASN A 207 -3.91 -13.63 17.91
CA ASN A 207 -5.09 -14.46 17.63
C ASN A 207 -6.42 -13.72 17.45
N ASP A 208 -6.43 -12.40 17.25
CA ASP A 208 -7.69 -11.73 16.93
C ASP A 208 -8.08 -11.96 15.46
N LEU A 209 -9.02 -12.90 15.28
CA LEU A 209 -9.58 -13.24 13.97
C LEU A 209 -10.18 -12.01 13.26
N HIS A 210 -10.64 -10.99 14.00
CA HIS A 210 -11.25 -9.77 13.42
C HIS A 210 -10.22 -8.79 12.86
N ASN A 211 -8.93 -8.98 13.14
CA ASN A 211 -7.83 -8.14 12.70
C ASN A 211 -6.85 -8.86 11.74
N ILE A 212 -7.24 -10.02 11.21
CA ILE A 212 -6.44 -10.71 10.19
C ILE A 212 -6.40 -9.91 8.89
N GLY A 213 -5.23 -9.86 8.26
CA GLY A 213 -5.01 -9.23 6.97
C GLY A 213 -4.00 -10.03 6.16
N ALA A 214 -4.05 -9.92 4.83
CA ALA A 214 -3.20 -10.66 3.91
C ALA A 214 -2.56 -9.73 2.87
N CYS A 215 -1.50 -10.22 2.21
CA CYS A 215 -0.78 -9.48 1.18
C CYS A 215 -0.37 -8.07 1.68
N ASN A 216 -0.63 -7.02 0.90
CA ASN A 216 -0.34 -5.63 1.26
C ASN A 216 -1.22 -5.05 2.37
N MET A 217 -2.22 -5.79 2.85
CA MET A 217 -3.07 -5.43 3.99
C MET A 217 -2.72 -6.22 5.26
N SER A 218 -1.62 -6.99 5.24
CA SER A 218 -1.14 -7.76 6.39
C SER A 218 -0.57 -6.86 7.50
N LYS A 219 -0.56 -7.35 8.74
CA LYS A 219 -0.07 -6.62 9.92
C LYS A 219 1.32 -5.99 9.72
N ASP A 220 2.25 -6.73 9.11
CA ASP A 220 3.61 -6.24 8.85
C ASP A 220 3.64 -5.09 7.84
N GLU A 221 2.82 -5.18 6.79
CA GLU A 221 2.65 -4.14 5.77
C GLU A 221 1.97 -2.89 6.34
N VAL A 222 0.93 -3.06 7.16
CA VAL A 222 0.24 -1.94 7.84
C VAL A 222 1.18 -1.23 8.80
N TYR A 223 1.97 -1.99 9.58
CA TYR A 223 2.97 -1.41 10.46
C TYR A 223 4.00 -0.59 9.67
N LEU A 224 4.52 -1.16 8.57
CA LEU A 224 5.50 -0.49 7.72
C LEU A 224 4.92 0.80 7.14
N ALA A 225 3.70 0.75 6.63
CA ALA A 225 3.02 1.90 6.07
C ALA A 225 2.72 2.98 7.11
N ALA A 226 2.25 2.62 8.30
CA ALA A 226 2.04 3.57 9.39
C ALA A 226 3.35 4.25 9.84
N THR A 227 4.45 3.49 9.90
CA THR A 227 5.79 4.04 10.22
C THR A 227 6.26 4.99 9.11
N CYS A 228 6.05 4.63 7.84
CA CYS A 228 6.38 5.47 6.71
C CYS A 228 5.53 6.75 6.67
N ALA A 229 4.23 6.65 6.94
CA ALA A 229 3.31 7.79 7.00
C ALA A 229 3.64 8.74 8.16
N LEU A 230 4.03 8.19 9.33
CA LEU A 230 4.52 9.00 10.45
C LEU A 230 5.80 9.76 10.08
N GLY A 231 6.75 9.12 9.41
CA GLY A 231 7.97 9.78 8.94
C GLY A 231 7.70 10.90 7.92
N GLN A 232 6.76 10.68 6.99
CA GLN A 232 6.27 11.73 6.09
C GLN A 232 5.60 12.87 6.87
N LEU A 233 4.83 12.55 7.92
CA LEU A 233 4.16 13.53 8.75
C LEU A 233 5.14 14.43 9.50
N GLU A 234 6.19 13.87 10.11
CA GLU A 234 7.24 14.66 10.76
C GLU A 234 7.96 15.57 9.76
N ALA A 235 8.20 15.09 8.52
CA ALA A 235 8.76 15.93 7.46
C ALA A 235 7.83 17.12 7.14
N HIS A 236 6.51 16.88 7.06
CA HIS A 236 5.50 17.92 6.82
C HIS A 236 5.31 18.88 8.01
N LEU A 237 5.73 18.48 9.22
CA LEU A 237 5.82 19.36 10.39
C LEU A 237 7.14 20.15 10.45
N GLY A 238 8.11 19.85 9.57
CA GLY A 238 9.45 20.42 9.60
C GLY A 238 10.43 19.74 10.57
N ASN A 239 10.01 18.65 11.22
CA ASN A 239 10.83 17.86 12.15
C ASN A 239 11.71 16.88 11.37
N PHE A 240 12.64 17.41 10.56
CA PHE A 240 13.41 16.58 9.62
C PHE A 240 14.33 15.55 10.29
N GLY A 241 14.80 15.81 11.51
CA GLY A 241 15.59 14.85 12.28
C GLY A 241 14.79 13.59 12.64
N ASP A 242 13.60 13.79 13.21
CA ASP A 242 12.68 12.69 13.55
C ASP A 242 12.21 11.96 12.29
N ALA A 243 11.90 12.71 11.22
CA ALA A 243 11.50 12.15 9.93
C ALA A 243 12.58 11.21 9.35
N GLU A 244 13.84 11.63 9.39
CA GLU A 244 14.97 10.84 8.91
C GLU A 244 15.16 9.56 9.73
N GLU A 245 15.08 9.63 11.06
CA GLU A 245 15.17 8.46 11.93
C GLU A 245 14.03 7.47 11.67
N ILE A 246 12.79 7.95 11.63
CA ILE A 246 11.59 7.13 11.45
C ILE A 246 11.57 6.48 10.06
N LEU A 247 11.86 7.24 8.99
CA LEU A 247 11.90 6.68 7.64
C LEU A 247 13.07 5.69 7.45
N THR A 248 14.21 5.91 8.12
CA THR A 248 15.32 4.95 8.12
C THR A 248 14.95 3.67 8.85
N ALA A 249 14.21 3.75 9.96
CA ALA A 249 13.67 2.58 10.65
C ALA A 249 12.68 1.82 9.76
N ALA A 250 11.79 2.53 9.05
CA ALA A 250 10.88 1.93 8.07
C ALA A 250 11.66 1.22 6.94
N LEU A 251 12.71 1.85 6.40
CA LEU A 251 13.56 1.27 5.36
C LEU A 251 14.21 -0.04 5.84
N LYS A 252 14.84 0.00 7.02
CA LYS A 252 15.46 -1.18 7.62
C LYS A 252 14.46 -2.32 7.83
N LYS A 253 13.25 -2.00 8.28
CA LYS A 253 12.18 -3.01 8.43
C LYS A 253 11.73 -3.57 7.08
N ALA A 254 11.60 -2.73 6.06
CA ALA A 254 11.26 -3.18 4.70
C ALA A 254 12.33 -4.13 4.14
N GLU A 255 13.62 -3.82 4.28
CA GLU A 255 14.71 -4.71 3.86
C GLU A 255 14.76 -6.01 4.69
N GLN A 256 14.43 -5.91 5.98
CA GLN A 256 14.34 -7.08 6.87
C GLN A 256 13.16 -7.98 6.53
N HIS A 257 12.06 -7.43 6.02
CA HIS A 257 10.87 -8.22 5.70
C HIS A 257 10.93 -8.77 4.26
N PHE A 258 11.14 -7.91 3.26
CA PHE A 258 11.06 -8.27 1.85
C PHE A 258 12.43 -8.55 1.19
N GLY A 259 13.52 -8.12 1.81
CA GLY A 259 14.86 -8.12 1.20
C GLY A 259 15.19 -6.81 0.47
N SER A 260 16.48 -6.51 0.35
CA SER A 260 16.98 -5.21 -0.14
C SER A 260 16.68 -4.91 -1.61
N ASN A 261 16.32 -5.93 -2.40
CA ASN A 261 16.01 -5.77 -3.82
C ASN A 261 14.50 -5.69 -4.12
N HIS A 262 13.66 -5.67 -3.07
CA HIS A 262 12.21 -5.68 -3.25
C HIS A 262 11.67 -4.29 -3.65
N PRO A 263 10.66 -4.19 -4.55
CA PRO A 263 10.09 -2.90 -4.96
C PRO A 263 9.56 -2.04 -3.81
N LYS A 264 9.10 -2.66 -2.71
CA LYS A 264 8.65 -1.93 -1.52
C LYS A 264 9.76 -1.09 -0.88
N VAL A 265 11.00 -1.57 -0.92
CA VAL A 265 12.18 -0.79 -0.49
C VAL A 265 12.32 0.46 -1.35
N GLY A 266 12.08 0.35 -2.66
CA GLY A 266 12.07 1.50 -3.58
C GLY A 266 11.00 2.55 -3.25
N VAL A 267 9.82 2.12 -2.76
CA VAL A 267 8.77 3.04 -2.28
C VAL A 267 9.27 3.84 -1.07
N ILE A 268 9.84 3.17 -0.06
CA ILE A 268 10.35 3.84 1.15
C ILE A 268 11.52 4.78 0.81
N LEU A 269 12.42 4.38 -0.10
CA LEU A 269 13.51 5.25 -0.59
C LEU A 269 12.97 6.51 -1.28
N THR A 270 11.86 6.39 -2.01
CA THR A 270 11.19 7.55 -2.64
C THR A 270 10.67 8.51 -1.57
N CYS A 271 10.06 8.01 -0.49
CA CYS A 271 9.63 8.84 0.65
C CYS A 271 10.82 9.56 1.33
N ILE A 272 11.94 8.87 1.53
CA ILE A 272 13.16 9.47 2.10
C ILE A 272 13.71 10.57 1.17
N ALA A 273 13.73 10.32 -0.14
CA ALA A 273 14.19 11.29 -1.12
C ALA A 273 13.31 12.55 -1.13
N LEU A 274 11.98 12.40 -1.02
CA LEU A 274 11.04 13.51 -0.89
C LEU A 274 11.22 14.27 0.44
N MET A 275 11.50 13.58 1.54
CA MET A 275 11.82 14.23 2.82
C MET A 275 13.07 15.11 2.71
N TYR A 276 14.18 14.59 2.17
CA TYR A 276 15.41 15.39 2.00
C TYR A 276 15.24 16.54 1.03
N ARG A 277 14.34 16.39 0.05
CA ARG A 277 13.94 17.47 -0.85
C ARG A 277 13.22 18.58 -0.09
N LEU A 278 12.18 18.23 0.67
CA LEU A 278 11.43 19.18 1.48
C LEU A 278 12.35 19.91 2.49
N LYS A 279 13.25 19.16 3.14
CA LYS A 279 14.30 19.72 4.00
C LYS A 279 15.15 20.76 3.28
N ALA A 280 15.67 20.42 2.10
CA ALA A 280 16.50 21.33 1.31
C ALA A 280 15.75 22.60 0.89
N THR A 281 14.48 22.48 0.49
CA THR A 281 13.66 23.63 0.11
C THR A 281 13.33 24.54 1.29
N THR A 282 13.00 23.96 2.46
CA THR A 282 12.62 24.72 3.66
C THR A 282 13.83 25.36 4.34
N GLU A 283 14.95 24.65 4.45
CA GLU A 283 16.17 25.15 5.10
C GLU A 283 17.07 25.97 4.16
N GLY A 284 16.76 26.03 2.86
CA GLY A 284 17.63 26.64 1.85
C GLY A 284 18.98 25.92 1.69
N SER A 285 19.01 24.61 1.99
CA SER A 285 20.21 23.78 1.96
C SER A 285 20.28 22.93 0.68
N SER A 286 21.42 22.30 0.40
CA SER A 286 21.58 21.40 -0.75
C SER A 286 21.71 19.95 -0.29
N SER A 287 20.77 19.08 -0.68
CA SER A 287 20.85 17.62 -0.48
C SER A 287 20.85 16.85 -1.80
N LEU A 288 21.22 17.51 -2.91
CA LEU A 288 21.14 16.99 -4.28
C LEU A 288 21.82 15.62 -4.46
N LEU A 289 23.02 15.42 -3.92
CA LEU A 289 23.75 14.16 -4.08
C LEU A 289 23.04 12.98 -3.37
N ILE A 290 22.52 13.24 -2.17
CA ILE A 290 21.76 12.25 -1.38
C ILE A 290 20.47 11.90 -2.13
N GLN A 291 19.70 12.92 -2.54
CA GLN A 291 18.48 12.73 -3.31
C GLN A 291 18.76 11.96 -4.62
N GLU A 292 19.83 12.31 -5.34
CA GLU A 292 20.18 11.64 -6.59
C GLU A 292 20.43 10.15 -6.39
N GLY A 293 21.20 9.80 -5.35
CA GLY A 293 21.48 8.40 -5.00
C GLY A 293 20.21 7.63 -4.61
N LEU A 294 19.36 8.23 -3.79
CA LEU A 294 18.10 7.63 -3.33
C LEU A 294 17.13 7.38 -4.49
N TYR A 295 16.89 8.39 -5.35
CA TYR A 295 16.01 8.23 -6.50
C TYR A 295 16.56 7.23 -7.51
N ARG A 296 17.87 7.24 -7.77
CA ARG A 296 18.49 6.27 -8.68
C ARG A 296 18.24 4.84 -8.19
N LYS A 297 18.45 4.58 -6.88
CA LYS A 297 18.20 3.26 -6.31
C LYS A 297 16.70 2.92 -6.29
N ALA A 298 15.84 3.89 -5.97
CA ALA A 298 14.39 3.69 -5.99
C ALA A 298 13.88 3.29 -7.39
N ILE A 299 14.32 3.98 -8.45
CA ILE A 299 13.95 3.70 -9.84
C ILE A 299 14.39 2.28 -10.26
N GLU A 300 15.59 1.86 -9.84
CA GLU A 300 16.11 0.50 -10.07
C GLU A 300 15.23 -0.55 -9.39
N LEU A 301 14.93 -0.37 -8.10
CA LEU A 301 14.14 -1.32 -7.30
C LEU A 301 12.67 -1.39 -7.75
N LEU A 302 12.10 -0.26 -8.18
CA LEU A 302 10.76 -0.19 -8.76
C LEU A 302 10.69 -0.77 -10.18
N ARG A 303 11.84 -1.16 -10.77
CA ARG A 303 11.96 -1.74 -12.11
C ARG A 303 11.36 -0.85 -13.19
N ALA A 304 11.69 0.44 -13.15
CA ALA A 304 11.16 1.41 -14.09
C ALA A 304 11.61 1.10 -15.54
N PRO A 305 10.71 1.19 -16.55
CA PRO A 305 11.01 0.79 -17.92
C PRO A 305 11.98 1.76 -18.62
N PRO A 306 12.92 1.32 -19.46
CA PRO A 306 13.87 2.20 -20.13
C PRO A 306 13.15 3.31 -20.93
N LEU A 307 13.75 4.51 -20.99
CA LEU A 307 13.13 5.68 -21.62
C LEU A 307 13.15 5.64 -23.16
N ASP A 308 13.93 4.73 -23.75
CA ASP A 308 14.13 4.59 -25.20
C ASP A 308 13.27 3.48 -25.81
N SER A 309 12.50 2.74 -25.02
CA SER A 309 11.56 1.76 -25.56
C SER A 309 10.38 2.49 -26.17
N ASP A 310 10.41 2.63 -27.49
CA ASP A 310 9.32 3.14 -28.32
C ASP A 310 8.06 2.28 -28.08
N GLY A 311 7.13 2.79 -27.27
CA GLY A 311 5.76 2.27 -27.16
C GLY A 311 5.56 0.80 -26.75
N ALA A 312 6.59 0.04 -26.40
CA ALA A 312 6.39 -1.28 -25.81
C ALA A 312 5.87 -1.07 -24.38
N GLU A 313 4.54 -1.01 -24.25
CA GLU A 313 3.74 -1.01 -23.03
C GLU A 313 4.04 -2.26 -22.18
N GLY A 314 5.28 -2.42 -21.73
CA GLY A 314 5.63 -3.32 -20.66
C GLY A 314 4.79 -2.93 -19.45
N LYS A 315 4.15 -3.91 -18.83
CA LYS A 315 3.29 -3.71 -17.66
C LYS A 315 4.07 -3.01 -16.54
N VAL A 316 3.94 -1.69 -16.46
CA VAL A 316 4.54 -0.89 -15.39
C VAL A 316 3.68 -1.09 -14.15
N TYR A 317 4.20 -1.81 -13.17
CA TYR A 317 3.62 -1.91 -11.84
C TYR A 317 3.90 -0.64 -11.04
N ARG A 318 3.02 -0.24 -10.11
CA ARG A 318 3.23 0.90 -9.20
C ARG A 318 3.54 2.20 -9.95
N ARG A 319 2.79 2.45 -11.03
CA ARG A 319 3.03 3.53 -12.01
C ARG A 319 3.24 4.89 -11.36
N GLU A 320 2.41 5.23 -10.37
CA GLU A 320 2.50 6.50 -9.65
C GLU A 320 3.83 6.63 -8.91
N MET A 321 4.31 5.58 -8.24
CA MET A 321 5.61 5.63 -7.55
C MET A 321 6.77 5.73 -8.52
N VAL A 322 6.71 5.03 -9.65
CA VAL A 322 7.73 5.14 -10.70
C VAL A 322 7.75 6.56 -11.28
N ALA A 323 6.58 7.15 -11.52
CA ALA A 323 6.45 8.52 -11.99
C ALA A 323 6.98 9.52 -10.95
N LEU A 324 6.66 9.35 -9.66
CA LEU A 324 7.18 10.16 -8.57
C LEU A 324 8.71 10.12 -8.47
N ALA A 325 9.28 8.91 -8.44
CA ALA A 325 10.72 8.73 -8.34
C ALA A 325 11.44 9.33 -9.57
N ARG A 326 10.87 9.17 -10.78
CA ARG A 326 11.42 9.78 -12.00
C ARG A 326 11.26 11.28 -12.06
N GLY A 327 10.13 11.82 -11.61
CA GLY A 327 9.88 13.25 -11.53
C GLY A 327 10.89 13.93 -10.60
N GLY A 328 11.07 13.39 -9.39
CA GLY A 328 12.06 13.87 -8.44
C GLY A 328 13.49 13.76 -8.98
N TYR A 329 13.85 12.63 -9.60
CA TYR A 329 15.16 12.46 -10.24
C TYR A 329 15.39 13.46 -11.39
N ALA A 330 14.37 13.67 -12.23
CA ALA A 330 14.42 14.57 -13.37
C ALA A 330 14.71 16.01 -12.97
N GLU A 331 14.14 16.48 -11.85
CA GLU A 331 14.41 17.83 -11.35
C GLU A 331 15.87 18.01 -10.94
N ILE A 332 16.46 17.01 -10.29
CA ILE A 332 17.88 17.03 -9.92
C ILE A 332 18.76 17.09 -11.18
N LEU A 333 18.44 16.28 -12.19
CA LEU A 333 19.19 16.28 -13.45
C LEU A 333 19.07 17.60 -14.22
N CYS A 334 17.90 18.23 -14.17
CA CYS A 334 17.66 19.50 -14.86
C CYS A 334 18.46 20.67 -14.27
N VAL A 335 18.85 20.60 -13.00
CA VAL A 335 19.78 21.56 -12.37
C VAL A 335 21.21 21.39 -12.93
N GLN A 336 21.58 20.17 -13.35
CA GLN A 336 22.90 19.86 -13.89
C GLN A 336 22.96 20.19 -15.40
N GLN A 337 23.73 21.22 -15.78
CA GLN A 337 23.79 21.71 -17.17
C GLN A 337 24.07 20.60 -18.21
N ASN A 338 24.97 19.66 -17.89
CA ASN A 338 25.36 18.58 -18.80
C ASN A 338 24.30 17.48 -18.96
N ARG A 339 23.32 17.38 -18.04
CA ARG A 339 22.31 16.31 -18.00
C ARG A 339 20.88 16.83 -18.10
N LYS A 340 20.72 18.12 -18.43
CA LYS A 340 19.41 18.76 -18.55
C LYS A 340 18.49 18.08 -19.56
N ALA A 341 19.02 17.68 -20.72
CA ALA A 341 18.23 16.98 -21.74
C ALA A 341 17.69 15.62 -21.26
N GLU A 342 18.49 14.88 -20.50
CA GLU A 342 18.09 13.61 -19.86
C GLU A 342 16.99 13.85 -18.83
N GLY A 343 17.16 14.86 -17.97
CA GLY A 343 16.17 15.27 -16.98
C GLY A 343 14.84 15.67 -17.61
N GLU A 344 14.85 16.48 -18.67
CA GLU A 344 13.62 16.86 -19.37
C GLU A 344 12.89 15.67 -19.99
N LYS A 345 13.62 14.69 -20.54
CA LYS A 345 13.02 13.46 -21.07
C LYS A 345 12.35 12.65 -19.96
N MET A 346 13.01 12.49 -18.81
CA MET A 346 12.45 11.79 -17.65
C MET A 346 11.22 12.50 -17.09
N ARG A 347 11.24 13.84 -17.02
CA ARG A 347 10.10 14.64 -16.58
C ARG A 347 8.89 14.43 -17.46
N ARG A 348 9.05 14.56 -18.78
CA ARG A 348 7.95 14.36 -19.75
C ARG A 348 7.33 12.96 -19.62
N TRP A 349 8.17 11.94 -19.41
CA TRP A 349 7.67 10.58 -19.18
C TRP A 349 6.89 10.48 -17.87
N ALA A 350 7.41 11.05 -16.78
CA ALA A 350 6.78 11.01 -15.47
C ALA A 350 5.42 11.72 -15.48
N GLU A 351 5.34 12.90 -16.09
CA GLU A 351 4.09 13.66 -16.28
C GLU A 351 3.06 12.89 -17.10
N ALA A 352 3.49 12.18 -18.17
CA ALA A 352 2.60 11.38 -19.00
C ALA A 352 2.04 10.13 -18.30
N VAL A 353 2.81 9.54 -17.37
CA VAL A 353 2.42 8.32 -16.63
C VAL A 353 1.69 8.64 -15.32
N TRP A 354 1.81 9.86 -14.81
CA TRP A 354 1.15 10.31 -13.59
C TRP A 354 -0.38 10.33 -13.77
N LYS A 355 -1.10 9.55 -12.95
CA LYS A 355 -2.56 9.38 -13.03
C LYS A 355 -3.31 9.75 -11.75
N ASN A 356 -2.68 10.51 -10.85
CA ASN A 356 -3.35 10.94 -9.65
C ASN A 356 -4.41 11.99 -9.97
N ARG A 357 -5.66 11.76 -9.52
CA ARG A 357 -6.80 12.64 -9.79
C ARG A 357 -6.84 13.87 -8.88
N ARG A 358 -6.15 13.83 -7.74
CA ARG A 358 -6.21 14.84 -6.68
C ARG A 358 -5.13 15.91 -6.82
N LEU A 359 -3.93 15.51 -7.24
CA LEU A 359 -2.73 16.35 -7.32
C LEU A 359 -1.97 16.06 -8.62
N SER A 360 -1.42 17.11 -9.24
CA SER A 360 -0.44 16.98 -10.31
C SER A 360 0.92 16.54 -9.76
N LEU A 361 1.77 15.96 -10.62
CA LEU A 361 3.11 15.53 -10.22
C LEU A 361 3.94 16.69 -9.63
N ALA A 362 3.79 17.88 -10.21
CA ALA A 362 4.48 19.08 -9.71
C ALA A 362 4.02 19.47 -8.30
N GLU A 363 2.72 19.40 -8.01
CA GLU A 363 2.19 19.67 -6.67
C GLU A 363 2.64 18.64 -5.63
N VAL A 364 2.86 17.39 -6.03
CA VAL A 364 3.39 16.36 -5.12
C VAL A 364 4.87 16.56 -4.84
N LEU A 365 5.65 16.99 -5.85
CA LEU A 365 7.08 17.25 -5.70
C LEU A 365 7.35 18.57 -4.97
N ASP A 366 6.53 19.61 -5.16
CA ASP A 366 6.71 20.93 -4.56
C ASP A 366 5.67 21.20 -3.47
N ILE A 367 5.89 20.61 -2.30
CA ILE A 367 5.00 20.75 -1.14
C ILE A 367 5.24 22.13 -0.50
N SER A 368 4.47 23.13 -0.92
CA SER A 368 4.44 24.43 -0.25
C SER A 368 3.79 24.33 1.14
N GLU A 369 4.34 25.04 2.12
CA GLU A 369 3.72 25.22 3.45
C GLU A 369 2.28 25.75 3.36
N ASN A 370 1.98 26.56 2.33
CA ASN A 370 0.67 27.17 2.11
C ASN A 370 -0.31 26.27 1.33
N SER A 371 0.11 25.08 0.89
CA SER A 371 -0.79 24.17 0.20
C SER A 371 -1.83 23.60 1.17
N THR A 372 -3.10 23.75 0.79
CA THR A 372 -4.26 23.18 1.51
C THR A 372 -4.32 21.66 1.43
N LYS A 373 -3.56 21.05 0.51
CA LYS A 373 -3.52 19.60 0.29
C LYS A 373 -2.08 19.10 0.44
N VAL A 374 -1.92 18.02 1.19
CA VAL A 374 -0.61 17.37 1.39
C VAL A 374 -0.64 15.98 0.78
N PRO A 375 0.26 15.65 -0.16
CA PRO A 375 0.35 14.28 -0.65
C PRO A 375 0.81 13.36 0.47
N VAL A 376 0.17 12.21 0.60
CA VAL A 376 0.62 11.15 1.52
C VAL A 376 0.86 9.90 0.68
N ILE A 377 2.05 9.34 0.75
CA ILE A 377 2.34 8.07 0.08
C ILE A 377 1.91 6.94 1.02
N ASP A 378 0.84 6.23 0.64
CA ASP A 378 0.44 4.97 1.29
C ASP A 378 1.35 3.85 0.75
N ALA A 379 2.22 3.34 1.62
CA ALA A 379 3.16 2.30 1.26
C ALA A 379 2.48 0.94 1.01
N ARG A 380 1.28 0.67 1.56
CA ARG A 380 0.52 -0.58 1.32
C ARG A 380 0.19 -0.70 -0.15
N ILE A 381 -0.48 0.32 -0.69
CA ILE A 381 -0.96 0.34 -2.07
C ILE A 381 0.03 0.99 -3.05
N CYS A 382 1.16 1.50 -2.57
CA CYS A 382 2.18 2.17 -3.39
C CYS A 382 1.58 3.31 -4.24
N ARG A 383 0.75 4.16 -3.62
CA ARG A 383 0.08 5.29 -4.27
C ARG A 383 0.12 6.54 -3.41
N SER A 384 -0.03 7.70 -4.04
CA SER A 384 -0.26 8.95 -3.32
C SER A 384 -1.75 9.12 -3.09
N VAL A 385 -2.17 9.28 -1.83
CA VAL A 385 -3.55 9.52 -1.41
C VAL A 385 -3.82 10.97 -0.99
#